data_AF-A0A6A6ER40-F1
#
_entry.id   AF-A0A6A6ER40-F1
#
_cell.length_a   1.000
_cell.length_b   1.000
_cell.length_c   1.000
_cell.angle_alpha   90.00
_cell.angle_beta   90.00
_cell.angle_gamma   90.00
#
_symmetry.space_group_name_H-M   'P 1'
#
loop_
_entity.id
_entity.type
_entity.pdbx_description
1 polymer ?
#
loop_
_entity_poly.entity_id
_entity_poly.type
_entity_poly.pdbx_seq_one_letter_code
_entity_poly.pdbx_strand_id
1 'polypeptide(L)'
;MSYLAVYVTVYEHKGEIYRGYTREFLRHSGIVVDNGDNTFEIFHVTGTPGIGLTFHRVPNWKDPRQETARLLSMDFVVWIPKNRYSELESLFRGIEIKVSKTWNCQNWVQEGLDAMVAAGLMSEAERDAAVQKQMAAVTGPFTTETPNTQALKDN
;
A
#
# COMPACT_ATOMS: atom_id res chain seq x y z
N MET A 1 16.20 -18.36 -10.47
CA MET A 1 15.37 -18.08 -9.28
C MET A 1 14.20 -17.23 -9.74
N SER A 2 12.97 -17.57 -9.34
CA SER A 2 11.79 -16.76 -9.63
C SER A 2 11.62 -15.69 -8.55
N TYR A 3 11.30 -14.48 -8.96
CA TYR A 3 11.08 -13.33 -8.09
C TYR A 3 9.65 -12.82 -8.26
N LEU A 4 9.10 -12.20 -7.22
CA LEU A 4 7.81 -11.51 -7.23
C LEU A 4 8.06 -10.01 -7.01
N ALA A 5 7.35 -9.16 -7.74
CA ALA A 5 7.47 -7.71 -7.56
C ALA A 5 6.53 -7.26 -6.44
N VAL A 6 7.06 -6.45 -5.54
CA VAL A 6 6.30 -5.80 -4.47
C VAL A 6 6.11 -4.34 -4.81
N TYR A 7 4.90 -3.84 -4.57
CA TYR A 7 4.47 -2.47 -4.82
C TYR A 7 3.81 -1.88 -3.58
N VAL A 8 3.88 -0.57 -3.44
CA VAL A 8 2.98 0.18 -2.56
C VAL A 8 1.93 0.86 -3.41
N THR A 9 0.67 0.76 -2.99
CA THR A 9 -0.45 1.44 -3.64
C THR A 9 -1.01 2.52 -2.75
N VAL A 10 -1.44 3.62 -3.37
CA VAL A 10 -2.21 4.68 -2.72
C VAL A 10 -3.47 4.93 -3.54
N TYR A 11 -4.61 4.95 -2.86
CA TYR A 11 -5.92 5.17 -3.44
C TYR A 11 -6.60 6.38 -2.82
N GLU A 12 -7.38 7.05 -3.65
CA GLU A 12 -8.21 8.16 -3.22
C GLU A 12 -9.39 7.70 -2.36
N HIS A 13 -9.67 8.48 -1.31
CA HIS A 13 -10.87 8.33 -0.50
C HIS A 13 -12.09 8.85 -1.26
N LYS A 14 -13.14 8.02 -1.37
CA LYS A 14 -14.40 8.39 -2.05
C LYS A 14 -15.58 8.56 -1.09
N GLY A 15 -15.35 8.44 0.21
CA GLY A 15 -16.38 8.66 1.23
C GLY A 15 -16.39 10.09 1.75
N GLU A 16 -17.31 10.33 2.68
CA GLU A 16 -17.29 11.56 3.46
C GLU A 16 -15.99 11.69 4.25
N ILE A 17 -15.50 12.92 4.37
CA ILE A 17 -14.38 13.23 5.26
C ILE A 17 -14.97 13.41 6.65
N TYR A 18 -14.68 12.44 7.53
CA TYR A 18 -15.12 12.48 8.91
C TYR A 18 -14.55 13.71 9.64
N ARG A 19 -15.34 14.28 10.55
CA ARG A 19 -14.93 15.46 11.32
C ARG A 19 -13.62 15.20 12.07
N GLY A 20 -12.66 16.08 11.89
CA GLY A 20 -11.35 16.01 12.56
C GLY A 20 -10.30 15.19 11.80
N TYR A 21 -10.64 14.63 10.64
CA TYR A 21 -9.68 14.01 9.73
C TYR A 21 -9.51 14.85 8.48
N THR A 22 -8.32 14.78 7.91
CA THR A 22 -8.05 15.36 6.59
C THR A 22 -8.28 14.33 5.50
N ARG A 23 -8.38 14.80 4.26
CA ARG A 23 -8.49 13.93 3.10
C ARG A 23 -7.27 13.03 2.96
N GLU A 24 -6.07 13.61 3.09
CA GLU A 24 -4.78 12.93 3.00
C GLU A 24 -4.73 11.78 3.99
N PHE A 25 -5.20 12.03 5.23
CA PHE A 25 -5.28 11.01 6.27
C PHE A 25 -6.28 9.88 5.96
N LEU A 26 -7.30 10.14 5.15
CA LEU A 26 -8.30 9.13 4.78
C LEU A 26 -8.00 8.42 3.46
N ARG A 27 -6.96 8.83 2.71
CA ARG A 27 -6.47 8.07 1.56
C ARG A 27 -6.12 6.66 2.02
N HIS A 28 -6.24 5.70 1.11
CA HIS A 28 -6.03 4.29 1.46
C HIS A 28 -4.71 3.79 0.90
N SER A 29 -3.89 3.16 1.73
CA SER A 29 -2.63 2.55 1.30
C SER A 29 -2.61 1.04 1.54
N GLY A 30 -1.87 0.33 0.70
CA GLY A 30 -1.64 -1.11 0.86
C GLY A 30 -0.36 -1.55 0.17
N ILE A 31 0.09 -2.76 0.50
CA ILE A 31 1.21 -3.45 -0.14
C ILE A 31 0.61 -4.48 -1.11
N VAL A 32 1.14 -4.51 -2.33
CA VAL A 32 0.68 -5.40 -3.39
C VAL A 32 1.83 -6.26 -3.90
N VAL A 33 1.58 -7.54 -4.14
CA VAL A 33 2.53 -8.45 -4.77
C VAL A 33 1.99 -8.90 -6.12
N ASP A 34 2.79 -8.78 -7.16
CA ASP A 34 2.54 -9.37 -8.48
C ASP A 34 3.04 -10.81 -8.49
N ASN A 35 2.12 -11.76 -8.67
CA ASN A 35 2.42 -13.20 -8.66
C ASN A 35 3.10 -13.69 -9.95
N GLY A 36 3.20 -12.83 -10.97
CA GLY A 36 3.79 -13.14 -12.28
C GLY A 36 2.86 -13.90 -13.24
N ASP A 37 1.59 -14.06 -12.88
CA ASP A 37 0.55 -14.76 -13.64
C ASP A 37 -0.69 -13.87 -13.89
N ASN A 38 -0.49 -12.54 -13.89
CA ASN A 38 -1.54 -11.51 -13.95
C ASN A 38 -2.50 -11.52 -12.75
N THR A 39 -2.17 -12.21 -11.66
CA THR A 39 -2.87 -12.09 -10.39
C THR A 39 -2.07 -11.26 -9.40
N PHE A 40 -2.81 -10.54 -8.55
CA PHE A 40 -2.21 -9.71 -7.50
C PHE A 40 -2.68 -10.19 -6.14
N GLU A 41 -1.78 -10.06 -5.16
CA GLU A 41 -2.10 -10.26 -3.76
C GLU A 41 -2.01 -8.92 -3.04
N ILE A 42 -3.05 -8.55 -2.28
CA ILE A 42 -3.09 -7.28 -1.54
C ILE A 42 -3.04 -7.54 -0.04
N PHE A 43 -2.17 -6.80 0.64
CA PHE A 43 -2.12 -6.70 2.09
C PHE A 43 -2.41 -5.25 2.51
N HIS A 44 -3.38 -5.08 3.39
CA HIS A 44 -3.79 -3.76 3.85
C HIS A 44 -4.55 -3.85 5.18
N VAL A 45 -4.69 -2.71 5.86
CA VAL A 45 -5.62 -2.57 6.98
C VAL A 45 -6.79 -1.67 6.59
N THR A 46 -8.00 -2.03 7.02
CA THR A 46 -9.20 -1.23 6.77
C THR A 46 -10.03 -1.06 8.04
N GLY A 47 -10.92 -0.06 8.07
CA GLY A 47 -11.72 0.29 9.24
C GLY A 47 -11.68 1.80 9.49
N THR A 48 -11.95 2.20 10.73
CA THR A 48 -11.99 3.61 11.13
C THR A 48 -10.87 3.92 12.12
N PRO A 49 -9.91 4.80 11.77
CA PRO A 49 -8.89 5.28 12.70
C PRO A 49 -9.52 5.80 14.01
N GLY A 50 -8.91 5.45 15.13
CA GLY A 50 -9.40 5.79 16.48
C GLY A 50 -10.58 4.95 16.99
N ILE A 51 -11.15 4.05 16.17
CA ILE A 51 -12.17 3.08 16.59
C ILE A 51 -11.59 1.67 16.48
N GLY A 52 -11.09 1.31 15.30
CA GLY A 52 -10.55 0.00 15.02
C GLY A 52 -10.21 -0.17 13.54
N LEU A 53 -9.08 -0.82 13.30
CA LEU A 53 -8.63 -1.24 11.98
C LEU A 53 -8.40 -2.75 12.02
N THR A 54 -8.51 -3.41 10.87
CA THR A 54 -8.37 -4.87 10.74
C THR A 54 -7.43 -5.16 9.58
N PHE A 55 -6.52 -6.12 9.77
CA PHE A 55 -5.65 -6.62 8.72
C PHE A 55 -6.44 -7.52 7.76
N HIS A 56 -6.20 -7.31 6.46
CA HIS A 56 -6.74 -8.11 5.38
C HIS A 56 -5.63 -8.55 4.44
N ARG A 57 -5.73 -9.81 4.02
CA ARG A 57 -5.02 -10.39 2.90
C ARG A 57 -6.07 -10.72 1.84
N VAL A 58 -5.87 -10.22 0.63
CA VAL A 58 -6.81 -10.43 -0.47
C VAL A 58 -6.08 -11.11 -1.64
N PRO A 59 -6.23 -12.45 -1.77
CA PRO A 59 -5.59 -13.20 -2.83
C PRO A 59 -6.34 -13.03 -4.16
N ASN A 60 -5.64 -13.25 -5.27
CA ASN A 60 -6.20 -13.26 -6.62
C ASN A 60 -6.99 -11.99 -6.98
N TRP A 61 -6.52 -10.85 -6.51
CA TRP A 61 -7.10 -9.56 -6.86
C TRP A 61 -6.79 -9.23 -8.34
N LYS A 62 -7.69 -8.46 -8.96
CA LYS A 62 -7.48 -7.89 -10.28
C LYS A 62 -6.30 -6.91 -10.26
N ASP A 63 -5.76 -6.58 -11.41
CA ASP A 63 -4.69 -5.57 -11.49
C ASP A 63 -5.14 -4.21 -10.90
N PRO A 64 -4.49 -3.72 -9.82
CA PRO A 64 -4.76 -2.40 -9.24
C PRO A 64 -4.78 -1.26 -10.26
N ARG A 65 -3.96 -1.35 -11.31
CA ARG A 65 -3.85 -0.34 -12.37
C ARG A 65 -5.15 -0.20 -13.17
N GLN A 66 -6.02 -1.20 -13.12
CA GLN A 66 -7.35 -1.11 -13.73
C GLN A 66 -8.34 -0.28 -12.88
N GLU A 67 -8.03 0.01 -11.62
CA GLU A 67 -8.84 0.89 -10.76
C GLU A 67 -8.55 2.38 -10.99
N THR A 68 -8.60 2.77 -12.26
CA THR A 68 -8.18 4.11 -12.71
C THR A 68 -8.89 5.24 -11.99
N ALA A 69 -10.13 5.03 -11.56
CA ALA A 69 -10.96 6.01 -10.89
C ALA A 69 -10.56 6.33 -9.45
N ARG A 70 -9.58 5.62 -8.87
CA ARG A 70 -9.17 5.79 -7.48
C ARG A 70 -7.66 5.67 -7.27
N LEU A 71 -6.97 4.87 -8.07
CA LEU A 71 -5.53 4.66 -7.91
C LEU A 71 -4.79 5.98 -8.13
N LEU A 72 -4.11 6.46 -7.10
CA LEU A 72 -3.23 7.63 -7.14
C LEU A 72 -1.82 7.23 -7.52
N SER A 73 -1.32 6.13 -6.95
CA SER A 73 -0.03 5.55 -7.33
C SER A 73 0.02 4.05 -7.09
N MET A 74 0.86 3.37 -7.88
CA MET A 74 1.30 2.00 -7.67
C MET A 74 2.80 1.97 -7.94
N ASP A 75 3.59 2.08 -6.88
CA ASP A 75 5.03 2.29 -6.98
C ASP A 75 5.77 0.99 -6.70
N PHE A 76 6.64 0.58 -7.61
CA PHE A 76 7.54 -0.55 -7.40
C PHE A 76 8.46 -0.28 -6.21
N VAL A 77 8.62 -1.30 -5.36
CA VAL A 77 9.45 -1.28 -4.15
C VAL A 77 10.67 -2.18 -4.31
N VAL A 78 10.45 -3.49 -4.49
CA VAL A 78 11.51 -4.50 -4.46
C VAL A 78 11.09 -5.78 -5.18
N TRP A 79 12.08 -6.55 -5.64
CA TRP A 79 11.90 -7.93 -6.06
C TRP A 79 12.22 -8.88 -4.89
N ILE A 80 11.25 -9.68 -4.46
CA ILE A 80 11.50 -10.70 -3.43
C ILE A 80 11.64 -12.09 -4.06
N PRO A 81 12.51 -12.98 -3.52
CA PRO A 81 12.55 -14.37 -3.96
C PRO A 81 11.22 -15.08 -3.71
N LYS A 82 10.68 -15.77 -4.72
CA LYS A 82 9.37 -16.46 -4.63
C LYS A 82 9.29 -17.48 -3.49
N ASN A 83 10.40 -18.11 -3.13
CA ASN A 83 10.47 -19.04 -2.00
C ASN A 83 10.36 -18.37 -0.63
N ARG A 84 10.51 -17.04 -0.54
CA ARG A 84 10.32 -16.25 0.68
C ARG A 84 8.96 -15.56 0.74
N TYR A 85 8.13 -15.73 -0.30
CA TYR A 85 6.82 -15.10 -0.40
C TYR A 85 5.91 -15.39 0.80
N SER A 86 5.92 -16.63 1.31
CA SER A 86 5.10 -17.04 2.46
C SER A 86 5.44 -16.32 3.77
N GLU A 87 6.61 -15.67 3.86
CA GLU A 87 7.00 -14.88 5.03
C GLU A 87 6.17 -13.60 5.16
N LEU A 88 5.71 -13.01 4.05
CA LEU A 88 5.04 -11.71 4.03
C LEU A 88 3.78 -11.67 4.88
N GLU A 89 2.90 -12.67 4.78
CA GLU A 89 1.65 -12.66 5.55
C GLU A 89 1.93 -12.63 7.06
N SER A 90 2.89 -13.43 7.53
CA SER A 90 3.24 -13.46 8.95
C SER A 90 3.85 -12.16 9.41
N LEU A 91 4.72 -11.54 8.60
CA LEU A 91 5.32 -10.24 8.90
C LEU A 91 4.24 -9.16 9.02
N PHE A 92 3.37 -9.08 8.02
CA PHE A 92 2.34 -8.04 7.92
C PHE A 92 1.22 -8.21 8.94
N ARG A 93 0.83 -9.44 9.26
CA ARG A 93 -0.12 -9.74 10.33
C ARG A 93 0.46 -9.46 11.72
N GLY A 94 1.78 -9.55 11.87
CA GLY A 94 2.48 -9.29 13.13
C GLY A 94 2.61 -7.82 13.52
N ILE A 95 2.27 -6.89 12.62
CA ILE A 95 2.28 -5.45 12.89
C ILE A 95 1.16 -5.11 13.87
N GLU A 96 1.49 -4.40 14.95
CA GLU A 96 0.52 -3.95 15.94
C GLU A 96 -0.43 -2.90 15.32
N ILE A 97 -1.71 -3.24 15.20
CA ILE A 97 -2.74 -2.31 14.76
C ILE A 97 -3.15 -1.41 15.93
N LYS A 98 -2.92 -0.11 15.79
CA LYS A 98 -3.12 0.87 16.86
C LYS A 98 -4.49 1.53 16.74
N VAL A 99 -5.26 1.54 17.83
CA VAL A 99 -6.50 2.35 17.93
C VAL A 99 -6.11 3.79 18.24
N SER A 100 -5.80 4.56 17.20
CA SER A 100 -5.38 5.96 17.31
C SER A 100 -5.97 6.83 16.21
N LYS A 101 -6.21 8.11 16.52
CA LYS A 101 -6.61 9.13 15.54
C LYS A 101 -5.46 9.65 14.68
N THR A 102 -4.23 9.25 14.98
CA THR A 102 -3.03 9.66 14.24
C THR A 102 -2.36 8.49 13.54
N TRP A 103 -2.96 7.29 13.61
CA TRP A 103 -2.44 6.08 13.01
C TRP A 103 -3.48 5.45 12.08
N ASN A 104 -3.06 5.10 10.87
CA ASN A 104 -3.95 4.57 9.83
C ASN A 104 -3.20 3.57 8.90
N CYS A 105 -3.79 3.26 7.75
CA CYS A 105 -3.19 2.35 6.77
C CYS A 105 -1.88 2.87 6.15
N GLN A 106 -1.62 4.19 6.12
CA GLN A 106 -0.32 4.70 5.70
C GLN A 106 0.77 4.25 6.66
N ASN A 107 0.55 4.42 7.96
CA ASN A 107 1.50 4.02 8.99
C ASN A 107 1.72 2.51 9.00
N TRP A 108 0.64 1.74 8.84
CA TRP A 108 0.75 0.29 8.72
C TRP A 108 1.64 -0.16 7.55
N VAL A 109 1.53 0.50 6.38
CA VAL A 109 2.44 0.22 5.25
C VAL A 109 3.89 0.54 5.60
N GLN A 110 4.16 1.68 6.24
CA GLN A 110 5.52 2.05 6.66
C GLN A 110 6.12 1.02 7.62
N GLU A 111 5.35 0.62 8.64
CA GLU A 111 5.76 -0.41 9.60
C GLU A 111 5.93 -1.79 8.93
N GLY A 112 5.15 -2.09 7.88
CA GLY A 112 5.32 -3.29 7.08
C GLY A 112 6.59 -3.29 6.23
N LEU A 113 6.96 -2.15 5.66
CA LEU A 113 8.24 -2.00 4.96
C LEU A 113 9.41 -2.13 5.96
N ASP A 114 9.29 -1.60 7.18
CA ASP A 114 10.28 -1.82 8.25
C ASP A 114 10.45 -3.30 8.59
N ALA A 115 9.34 -4.03 8.69
CA ALA A 115 9.38 -5.48 8.92
C ALA A 115 10.07 -6.23 7.76
N MET A 116 9.88 -5.80 6.51
CA MET A 116 10.58 -6.38 5.36
C MET A 116 12.08 -6.10 5.38
N VAL A 117 12.51 -4.90 5.80
CA VAL A 117 13.93 -4.58 6.01
C VAL A 117 14.51 -5.47 7.10
N ALA A 118 13.85 -5.58 8.26
CA ALA A 118 14.30 -6.41 9.37
C ALA A 118 14.40 -7.90 9.00
N ALA A 119 13.54 -8.38 8.10
CA ALA A 119 13.58 -9.73 7.56
C ALA A 119 14.63 -9.93 6.45
N GLY A 120 15.36 -8.87 6.04
CA GLY A 120 16.31 -8.93 4.93
C GLY A 120 15.65 -9.24 3.59
N LEU A 121 14.40 -8.81 3.38
CA LEU A 121 13.68 -8.93 2.10
C LEU A 121 13.92 -7.71 1.20
N MET A 122 14.35 -6.60 1.78
CA MET A 122 14.69 -5.36 1.09
C MET A 122 15.72 -4.56 1.91
N SER A 123 16.34 -3.57 1.27
CA SER A 123 17.24 -2.62 1.90
C SER A 123 16.51 -1.43 2.53
N GLU A 124 17.17 -0.76 3.47
CA GLU A 124 16.69 0.52 4.03
C GLU A 124 16.46 1.57 2.94
N ALA A 125 17.32 1.63 1.93
CA ALA A 125 17.21 2.57 0.82
C ALA A 125 15.94 2.35 -0.03
N GLU A 126 15.61 1.09 -0.33
CA GLU A 126 14.35 0.75 -1.02
C GLU A 126 13.13 1.12 -0.17
N ARG A 127 13.22 0.92 1.15
CA ARG A 127 12.15 1.27 2.10
C ARG A 127 11.95 2.78 2.13
N ASP A 128 13.01 3.56 2.28
CA ASP A 128 12.93 5.02 2.32
C ASP A 128 12.39 5.60 1.01
N ALA A 129 12.82 5.06 -0.14
CA ALA A 129 12.28 5.45 -1.43
C ALA A 129 10.77 5.14 -1.55
N ALA A 130 10.32 3.97 -1.07
CA ALA A 130 8.92 3.60 -1.07
C ALA A 130 8.08 4.50 -0.15
N VAL A 131 8.56 4.79 1.06
CA VAL A 131 7.89 5.71 2.00
C VAL A 131 7.79 7.12 1.41
N GLN A 132 8.86 7.62 0.77
CA GLN A 132 8.84 8.93 0.11
C GLN A 132 7.77 9.00 -0.99
N LYS A 133 7.70 7.98 -1.86
CA LYS A 133 6.68 7.91 -2.93
C LYS A 133 5.26 7.79 -2.37
N GLN A 134 5.06 6.95 -1.36
CA GLN A 134 3.79 6.84 -0.67
C GLN A 134 3.34 8.19 -0.12
N MET A 135 4.22 8.90 0.59
CA MET A 135 3.90 10.20 1.17
C MET A 135 3.64 11.25 0.10
N ALA A 136 4.41 11.27 -0.99
CA ALA A 136 4.16 12.16 -2.12
C ALA A 136 2.77 11.93 -2.73
N ALA A 137 2.35 10.68 -2.91
CA ALA A 137 1.02 10.34 -3.40
C ALA A 137 -0.09 10.70 -2.38
N VAL A 138 0.16 10.48 -1.08
CA VAL A 138 -0.78 10.82 0.01
C VAL A 138 -0.98 12.32 0.16
N THR A 139 0.05 13.13 -0.07
CA THR A 139 -0.04 14.61 0.03
C THR A 139 -0.26 15.29 -1.31
N GLY A 140 -0.36 14.53 -2.41
CA GLY A 140 -0.58 15.09 -3.75
C GLY A 140 -1.92 15.84 -3.86
N PRO A 141 -2.01 16.86 -4.73
CA PRO A 141 -3.22 17.66 -4.89
C PRO A 141 -4.42 16.79 -5.27
N PHE A 142 -5.62 17.23 -4.91
CA PHE A 142 -6.83 16.55 -5.36
C PHE A 142 -7.05 16.78 -6.84
N THR A 143 -7.15 15.69 -7.61
CA THR A 143 -7.67 15.73 -8.99
C THR A 143 -9.13 15.30 -8.98
N THR A 144 -10.03 16.16 -9.44
CA THR A 144 -11.42 15.76 -9.78
C THR A 144 -11.45 14.83 -10.99
N GLU A 145 -10.37 14.80 -11.76
CA GLU A 145 -10.12 13.86 -12.83
C GLU A 145 -9.63 12.51 -12.28
N THR A 146 -10.13 11.43 -12.88
CA THR A 146 -9.68 10.05 -12.76
C THR A 146 -8.14 10.02 -12.76
N PRO A 147 -7.45 9.81 -11.61
CA PRO A 147 -6.02 10.11 -11.46
C PRO A 147 -5.12 9.31 -12.42
N ASN A 148 -5.61 8.16 -12.89
CA ASN A 148 -4.80 7.21 -13.65
C ASN A 148 -4.72 7.48 -15.16
N THR A 149 -5.23 8.61 -15.67
CA THR A 149 -5.02 8.98 -17.09
C THR A 149 -3.62 9.55 -17.32
N GLN A 150 -2.95 10.02 -16.27
CA GLN A 150 -1.62 10.63 -16.36
C GLN A 150 -0.50 9.60 -16.16
N ALA A 151 -0.63 8.67 -15.20
CA ALA A 151 0.39 7.66 -14.88
C ALA A 151 0.57 6.56 -15.95
N LEU A 152 -0.38 6.41 -16.88
CA LEU A 152 -0.30 5.46 -18.00
C LEU A 152 0.29 6.08 -19.28
N LYS A 153 0.60 7.39 -19.30
CA LYS A 153 1.18 8.06 -20.47
C LYS A 153 2.72 8.02 -20.50
N ASP A 154 3.35 7.71 -19.37
CA ASP A 154 4.80 7.77 -19.21
C ASP A 154 5.48 6.39 -19.20
N ASN A 155 4.81 5.35 -19.71
CA ASN A 155 5.40 4.03 -19.97
C ASN A 155 5.58 3.78 -21.48
#